data_AF-A0A358CXK6-F1
#
_entry.id   AF-A0A358CXK6-F1
#
_cell.length_a   1.000
_cell.length_b   1.000
_cell.length_c   1.000
_cell.angle_alpha   90.00
_cell.angle_beta   90.00
_cell.angle_gamma   90.00
#
_symmetry.space_group_name_H-M   'P 1'
#
loop_
_entity.id
_entity.type
_entity.pdbx_description
1 polymer ?
#
loop_
_entity_poly.entity_id
_entity_poly.type
_entity_poly.pdbx_seq_one_letter_code
_entity_poly.pdbx_strand_id
1 'polypeptide(L)'
;MLGFATGLMLTVMVVRPVQAARRAERLARIQRDFRRQREQLEAKFIDEAAASGKPRGLRWSDVAFDDDVMYARDRKTGGLKALVAIEVCFEAIEGGG
;
A
#
# COMPACT_ATOMS: atom_id res chain seq x y z
N MET A 1 -42.32 -22.80 7.88
CA MET A 1 -41.78 -21.45 7.63
C MET A 1 -40.86 -20.94 8.74
N LEU A 2 -41.19 -21.10 10.04
CA LEU A 2 -40.36 -20.60 11.17
C LEU A 2 -38.96 -21.23 11.31
N GLY A 3 -38.81 -22.54 11.10
CA GLY A 3 -37.52 -23.23 11.26
C GLY A 3 -36.43 -22.84 10.24
N PHE A 4 -36.84 -22.41 9.05
CA PHE A 4 -35.90 -21.92 8.03
C PHE A 4 -35.37 -20.52 8.36
N ALA A 5 -36.23 -19.67 8.93
CA ALA A 5 -35.84 -18.31 9.32
C ALA A 5 -34.85 -18.30 10.49
N THR A 6 -35.04 -19.15 11.50
CA THR A 6 -34.12 -19.28 12.62
C THR A 6 -32.78 -19.90 12.20
N GLY A 7 -32.80 -20.93 11.35
CA GLY A 7 -31.58 -21.50 10.77
C GLY A 7 -30.78 -20.47 9.95
N LEU A 8 -31.46 -19.69 9.11
CA LEU A 8 -30.83 -18.60 8.35
C LEU A 8 -30.24 -17.53 9.29
N MET A 9 -30.96 -17.16 10.35
CA MET A 9 -30.52 -16.12 11.28
C MET A 9 -29.30 -16.55 12.11
N LEU A 10 -29.28 -17.79 12.60
CA LEU A 10 -28.12 -18.37 13.28
C LEU A 10 -26.90 -18.45 12.34
N THR A 11 -27.13 -18.84 11.08
CA THR A 11 -26.06 -18.90 10.08
C THR A 11 -25.47 -17.51 9.82
N VAL A 12 -26.30 -16.48 9.64
CA VAL A 12 -25.83 -15.10 9.42
C VAL A 12 -25.09 -14.56 10.65
N MET A 13 -25.58 -14.84 11.86
CA MET A 13 -24.94 -14.43 13.12
C MET A 13 -23.54 -15.03 13.31
N VAL A 14 -23.31 -16.25 12.82
CA VAL A 14 -21.99 -16.91 12.92
C VAL A 14 -21.09 -16.55 11.74
N VAL A 15 -21.63 -16.53 10.51
CA VAL A 15 -20.83 -16.35 9.29
C VAL A 15 -20.26 -14.93 9.19
N ARG A 16 -21.02 -13.90 9.55
CA ARG A 16 -20.55 -12.51 9.44
C ARG A 16 -19.33 -12.18 10.33
N PRO A 17 -19.32 -12.48 11.63
CA PRO A 17 -18.14 -12.20 12.46
C PRO A 17 -16.94 -13.04 12.04
N VAL A 18 -17.13 -14.32 11.67
CA VAL A 18 -16.03 -15.16 11.18
C VAL A 18 -15.44 -14.62 9.89
N GLN A 19 -16.27 -14.19 8.94
CA GLN A 19 -15.79 -13.57 7.71
C GLN A 19 -15.08 -12.25 7.97
N ALA A 20 -15.57 -11.42 8.91
CA ALA A 20 -14.93 -10.18 9.30
C ALA A 20 -13.55 -10.44 9.95
N ALA A 21 -13.46 -11.40 10.87
CA ALA A 21 -12.21 -11.79 11.52
C ALA A 21 -11.16 -12.29 10.52
N ARG A 22 -11.55 -13.21 9.62
CA ARG A 22 -10.65 -13.71 8.56
C ARG A 22 -10.16 -12.59 7.64
N ARG A 23 -11.02 -11.62 7.32
CA ARG A 23 -10.63 -10.44 6.53
C ARG A 23 -9.63 -9.58 7.30
N ALA A 24 -9.87 -9.31 8.57
CA ALA A 24 -8.97 -8.53 9.42
C ALA A 24 -7.58 -9.20 9.54
N GLU A 25 -7.54 -10.51 9.78
CA GLU A 25 -6.28 -11.27 9.83
C GLU A 25 -5.52 -11.24 8.50
N ARG A 26 -6.23 -11.38 7.37
CA ARG A 26 -5.62 -11.29 6.05
C ARG A 26 -5.03 -9.91 5.80
N LEU A 27 -5.74 -8.84 6.16
CA LEU A 27 -5.24 -7.47 6.03
C LEU A 27 -4.02 -7.24 6.91
N ALA A 28 -4.08 -7.66 8.18
CA ALA A 28 -2.95 -7.53 9.11
C ALA A 28 -1.71 -8.31 8.64
N ARG A 29 -1.90 -9.45 7.97
CA ARG A 29 -0.80 -10.20 7.34
C ARG A 29 -0.17 -9.39 6.20
N ILE A 30 -0.98 -8.93 5.24
CA ILE A 30 -0.49 -8.15 4.09
C ILE A 30 0.24 -6.88 4.55
N GLN A 31 -0.29 -6.17 5.55
CA GLN A 31 0.35 -4.98 6.10
C GLN A 31 1.70 -5.30 6.77
N ARG A 32 1.80 -6.42 7.50
CA ARG A 32 3.07 -6.87 8.09
C ARG A 32 4.09 -7.24 7.01
N ASP A 33 3.65 -7.95 5.98
CA ASP A 33 4.52 -8.34 4.87
C ASP A 33 5.05 -7.10 4.13
N PHE A 34 4.18 -6.11 3.87
CA PHE A 34 4.58 -4.81 3.32
C PHE A 34 5.62 -4.11 4.20
N ARG A 35 5.36 -3.98 5.50
CA ARG A 35 6.31 -3.33 6.43
C ARG A 35 7.67 -4.02 6.44
N ARG A 36 7.71 -5.35 6.37
CA ARG A 36 8.96 -6.11 6.29
C ARG A 36 9.73 -5.85 4.98
N GLN A 37 9.01 -5.59 3.88
CA GLN A 37 9.60 -5.38 2.55
C GLN A 37 9.83 -3.90 2.22
N ARG A 38 9.44 -2.97 3.09
CA ARG A 38 9.38 -1.54 2.82
C ARG A 38 10.74 -1.00 2.37
N GLU A 39 11.79 -1.22 3.14
CA GLU A 39 13.15 -0.76 2.81
C GLU A 39 13.62 -1.26 1.44
N GLN A 40 13.33 -2.52 1.10
CA GLN A 40 13.71 -3.08 -0.21
C GLN A 40 12.91 -2.46 -1.36
N LEU A 41 11.63 -2.13 -1.14
CA LEU A 41 10.80 -1.46 -2.13
C LEU A 41 11.23 -0.01 -2.36
N GLU A 42 11.64 0.70 -1.30
CA GLU A 42 12.16 2.06 -1.36
C GLU A 42 13.48 2.11 -2.13
N ALA A 43 14.43 1.21 -1.81
CA ALA A 43 15.68 1.09 -2.56
C ALA A 43 15.42 0.82 -4.05
N LYS A 44 14.52 -0.13 -4.36
CA LYS A 44 14.15 -0.42 -5.74
C LYS A 44 13.52 0.79 -6.44
N PHE A 45 12.70 1.57 -5.73
CA PHE A 45 12.13 2.79 -6.29
C PHE A 45 13.23 3.78 -6.68
N ILE A 46 14.23 3.99 -5.81
CA ILE A 46 15.35 4.89 -6.09
C ILE A 46 16.12 4.44 -7.34
N ASP A 47 16.43 3.14 -7.45
CA ASP A 47 17.15 2.57 -8.59
C ASP A 47 16.39 2.79 -9.92
N GLU A 48 15.10 2.46 -9.94
CA GLU A 48 14.25 2.59 -11.14
C GLU A 48 14.05 4.07 -11.52
N ALA A 49 13.85 4.93 -10.53
CA ALA A 49 13.63 6.34 -10.78
C ALA A 49 14.91 7.04 -11.25
N ALA A 50 16.08 6.65 -10.73
CA ALA A 50 17.38 7.11 -11.24
C ALA A 50 17.60 6.72 -12.72
N ALA A 51 17.10 5.55 -13.14
CA ALA A 51 17.18 5.08 -14.52
C ALA A 51 16.19 5.79 -15.47
N SER A 52 15.06 6.30 -14.96
CA SER A 52 13.97 6.88 -15.78
C SER A 52 14.27 8.26 -16.39
N GLY A 53 15.39 8.90 -16.03
CA GLY A 53 15.86 10.16 -16.58
C GLY A 53 15.48 11.38 -15.74
N LYS A 54 16.48 12.19 -15.37
CA LYS A 54 16.31 13.43 -14.59
C LYS A 54 15.76 14.56 -15.47
N PRO A 55 14.92 15.47 -14.94
CA PRO A 55 14.61 16.73 -15.63
C PRO A 55 15.92 17.45 -16.02
N ARG A 56 15.99 18.02 -17.23
CA ARG A 56 17.22 18.69 -17.73
C ARG A 56 17.67 19.77 -16.74
N GLY A 57 18.98 19.85 -16.50
CA GLY A 57 19.60 20.84 -15.60
C GLY A 57 19.43 20.55 -14.10
N LEU A 58 18.76 19.46 -13.71
CA LEU A 58 18.54 19.09 -12.32
C LEU A 58 19.16 17.73 -11.98
N ARG A 59 19.78 17.64 -10.81
CA ARG A 59 20.25 16.41 -10.18
C ARG A 59 19.27 16.03 -9.07
N TRP A 60 18.74 14.81 -9.10
CA TRP A 60 18.16 14.21 -7.89
C TRP A 60 19.22 14.16 -6.80
N SER A 61 18.98 14.87 -5.71
CA SER A 61 19.89 14.94 -4.57
C SER A 61 19.44 14.02 -3.44
N ASP A 62 18.14 13.95 -3.18
CA ASP A 62 17.58 13.16 -2.09
C ASP A 62 16.13 12.73 -2.36
N VAL A 63 15.70 11.64 -1.72
CA VAL A 63 14.30 11.18 -1.71
C VAL A 63 13.95 10.75 -0.29
N ALA A 64 12.98 11.43 0.31
CA ALA A 64 12.44 11.08 1.62
C ALA A 64 11.12 10.33 1.47
N PHE A 65 10.99 9.21 2.19
CA PHE A 65 9.75 8.44 2.26
C PHE A 65 9.08 8.70 3.60
N ASP A 66 7.78 9.04 3.57
CA ASP A 66 7.00 9.20 4.79
C ASP A 66 6.79 7.84 5.48
N ASP A 67 6.79 7.84 6.80
CA ASP A 67 6.51 6.66 7.60
C ASP A 67 5.04 6.24 7.58
N ASP A 68 4.16 7.21 7.35
CA ASP A 68 2.73 6.97 7.28
C ASP A 68 2.34 6.27 5.98
N VAL A 69 1.63 5.15 6.14
CA VAL A 69 1.17 4.30 5.03
C VAL A 69 -0.35 4.31 4.98
N MET A 70 -0.89 4.80 3.87
CA MET A 70 -2.34 4.78 3.62
C MET A 70 -2.72 3.51 2.86
N TYR A 71 -3.64 2.74 3.43
CA TYR A 71 -4.12 1.51 2.80
C TYR A 71 -5.46 1.72 2.12
N ALA A 72 -5.51 1.46 0.82
CA ALA A 72 -6.72 1.57 0.01
C ALA A 72 -7.11 0.20 -0.55
N ARG A 73 -8.41 -0.10 -0.56
CA ARG A 73 -8.94 -1.28 -1.25
C ARG A 73 -9.28 -0.91 -2.69
N ASP A 74 -8.66 -1.60 -3.62
CA ASP A 74 -9.01 -1.51 -5.03
C ASP A 74 -10.38 -2.17 -5.25
N ARG A 75 -11.35 -1.41 -5.77
CA ARG A 75 -12.71 -1.91 -6.01
C ARG A 75 -12.79 -2.90 -7.18
N LYS A 76 -11.90 -2.79 -8.17
CA LYS A 76 -11.89 -3.65 -9.36
C LYS A 76 -11.23 -5.00 -9.04
N THR A 77 -10.06 -4.96 -8.41
CA THR A 77 -9.28 -6.18 -8.12
C THR A 77 -9.58 -6.77 -6.75
N GLY A 78 -10.19 -5.99 -5.85
CA GLY A 78 -10.38 -6.37 -4.45
C GLY A 78 -9.07 -6.37 -3.62
N GLY A 79 -7.94 -6.02 -4.24
CA GLY A 79 -6.62 -5.99 -3.62
C GLY A 79 -6.43 -4.83 -2.65
N LEU A 80 -5.44 -4.95 -1.78
CA LEU A 80 -4.99 -3.87 -0.90
C LEU A 80 -3.82 -3.17 -1.56
N LYS A 81 -3.87 -1.84 -1.64
CA LYS A 81 -2.77 -0.98 -2.10
C LYS A 81 -2.23 -0.23 -0.89
N ALA A 82 -0.91 -0.17 -0.76
CA ALA A 82 -0.22 0.73 0.15
C ALA A 82 0.18 1.98 -0.63
N LEU A 83 -0.15 3.14 -0.10
CA LEU A 83 0.20 4.45 -0.64
C LEU A 83 1.12 5.12 0.38
N VAL A 84 2.30 5.51 -0.09
CA VAL A 84 3.34 6.16 0.71
C VAL A 84 3.62 7.51 0.07
N ALA A 85 3.63 8.56 0.87
CA ALA A 85 4.04 9.88 0.41
C ALA A 85 5.57 9.91 0.25
N ILE A 86 6.03 10.55 -0.81
CA ILE A 86 7.46 10.76 -1.06
C ILE A 86 7.72 12.23 -1.34
N GLU A 87 8.84 12.71 -0.86
CA GLU A 87 9.40 14.00 -1.20
C GLU A 87 10.68 13.77 -2.02
N VAL A 88 10.78 14.46 -3.15
CA VAL A 88 11.91 14.33 -4.08
C VAL A 88 12.61 15.66 -4.18
N CYS A 89 13.88 15.67 -3.81
CA CYS A 89 14.72 16.86 -3.82
C CYS A 89 15.56 16.94 -5.10
N PHE A 90 15.63 18.15 -5.65
CA PHE A 90 16.39 18.44 -6.85
C PHE A 90 17.40 19.55 -6.56
N GLU A 91 18.62 19.36 -7.05
CA GLU A 91 19.65 20.38 -7.07
C GLU A 91 19.89 20.84 -8.50
N ALA A 92 20.10 22.14 -8.69
CA ALA A 92 20.58 22.66 -9.96
C ALA A 92 21.98 22.13 -10.24
N ILE A 93 22.21 21.66 -11.47
CA ILE A 93 23.56 21.43 -11.98
C ILE A 93 24.06 22.78 -12.47
N GLU A 94 25.16 23.30 -11.90
CA GLU A 94 25.78 24.54 -12.39
C GLU A 94 26.07 24.41 -13.89
N GLY A 95 25.56 25.37 -14.70
CA GLY A 95 25.66 25.35 -16.16
C GLY A 95 24.63 24.44 -16.88
N GLY A 96 23.59 23.96 -16.19
CA GLY A 96 22.51 23.14 -16.73
C GLY A 96 21.48 23.88 -17.59
N GLY A 97 21.65 25.19 -17.76
CA GLY A 97 20.90 26.12 -18.60
C GLY A 97 21.68 27.40 -18.80
#